data_AF-A0A9P4KGT6-F1
#
_entry.id   AF-A0A9P4KGT6-F1
#
_cell.length_a   1.000
_cell.length_b   1.000
_cell.length_c   1.000
_cell.angle_alpha   90.00
_cell.angle_beta   90.00
_cell.angle_gamma   90.00
#
_symmetry.space_group_name_H-M   'P 1'
#
loop_
_entity.id
_entity.type
_entity.pdbx_description
1 polymer ?
#
loop_
_entity_poly.entity_id
_entity_poly.type
_entity_poly.pdbx_seq_one_letter_code
_entity_poly.pdbx_strand_id
1 'polypeptide(L)'
;MRSKLIAKLTKPSSKPALKPGPDTKPGDIPISRAKGQKITPEEIRELRDLIRHRYALDVEIWSLRDVKTYQRDVVLDRMRKSDAALGKIRTTVMSWDRPEYFQSEREYQKLQEIRVRVLEGGKREWGRHPPWEETEAA
;
A
#
# COMPACT_ATOMS: atom_id res chain seq x y z
N MET A 1 36.24 25.91 -37.64
CA MET A 1 36.10 24.43 -37.50
C MET A 1 35.66 24.11 -36.07
N ARG A 2 34.86 23.04 -35.93
CA ARG A 2 33.81 22.79 -34.93
C ARG A 2 34.28 22.62 -33.46
N SER A 3 33.55 23.26 -32.54
CA SER A 3 33.54 23.02 -31.09
C SER A 3 33.11 21.58 -30.76
N LYS A 4 33.81 20.92 -29.84
CA LYS A 4 33.38 19.67 -29.20
C LYS A 4 33.05 19.94 -27.73
N LEU A 5 31.77 20.06 -27.42
CA LEU A 5 31.23 19.93 -26.06
C LEU A 5 31.05 18.43 -25.79
N ILE A 6 31.74 17.92 -24.78
CA ILE A 6 31.60 16.54 -24.30
C ILE A 6 30.47 16.53 -23.26
N ALA A 7 29.28 16.05 -23.66
CA ALA A 7 28.19 15.80 -22.75
C ALA A 7 28.49 14.54 -21.92
N LYS A 8 28.71 14.72 -20.61
CA LYS A 8 28.76 13.61 -19.64
C LYS A 8 27.33 13.07 -19.46
N LEU A 9 27.04 11.91 -20.04
CA LEU A 9 25.83 11.12 -19.77
C LEU A 9 25.90 10.57 -18.33
N THR A 10 25.13 11.15 -17.42
CA THR A 10 24.86 10.57 -16.10
C THR A 10 23.85 9.43 -16.24
N LYS A 11 24.23 8.23 -15.84
CA LYS A 11 23.37 7.04 -15.82
C LYS A 11 22.19 7.25 -14.84
N PRO A 12 20.94 6.90 -15.20
CA PRO A 12 19.86 6.89 -14.22
C PRO A 12 20.10 5.79 -13.19
N SER A 13 20.16 6.19 -11.93
CA SER A 13 20.31 5.31 -10.77
C SER A 13 19.10 4.37 -10.67
N SER A 14 19.29 3.11 -11.06
CA SER A 14 18.34 2.04 -10.84
C SER A 14 18.31 1.69 -9.35
N LYS A 15 17.39 2.29 -8.59
CA LYS A 15 17.06 1.81 -7.24
C LYS A 15 16.68 0.31 -7.35
N PRO A 16 17.31 -0.58 -6.56
CA PRO A 16 17.07 -2.00 -6.66
C PRO A 16 15.61 -2.33 -6.31
N ALA A 17 15.03 -3.26 -7.05
CA ALA A 17 13.71 -3.80 -6.75
C ALA A 17 13.72 -4.33 -5.31
N LEU A 18 12.72 -3.92 -4.51
CA LEU A 18 12.52 -4.40 -3.16
C LEU A 18 12.42 -5.92 -3.18
N LYS A 19 13.39 -6.59 -2.53
CA LYS A 19 13.25 -8.01 -2.25
C LYS A 19 12.05 -8.18 -1.32
N PRO A 20 11.10 -9.08 -1.61
CA PRO A 20 10.01 -9.38 -0.69
C PRO A 20 10.60 -9.84 0.65
N GLY A 21 10.05 -9.34 1.76
CA GLY A 21 10.41 -9.78 3.09
C GLY A 21 10.02 -11.25 3.32
N PRO A 22 10.55 -11.90 4.37
CA PRO A 22 10.31 -13.32 4.65
C PRO A 22 8.82 -13.70 4.82
N ASP A 23 7.94 -12.73 5.09
CA ASP A 23 6.52 -12.97 5.39
C ASP A 23 5.56 -12.66 4.21
N THR A 24 6.08 -12.48 3.00
CA THR A 24 5.25 -12.06 1.84
C THR A 24 4.44 -13.26 1.31
N LYS A 25 3.11 -13.25 1.46
CA LYS A 25 2.26 -14.32 0.91
C LYS A 25 2.21 -14.22 -0.62
N PRO A 26 1.92 -15.31 -1.37
CA PRO A 26 1.94 -15.31 -2.84
C PRO A 26 1.05 -14.23 -3.48
N GLY A 27 -0.04 -13.82 -2.83
CA GLY A 27 -0.94 -12.75 -3.29
C GLY A 27 -0.48 -11.32 -2.97
N ASP A 28 0.62 -11.16 -2.25
CA ASP A 28 1.24 -9.88 -1.86
C ASP A 28 2.45 -9.53 -2.75
N ILE A 29 2.83 -10.41 -3.67
CA ILE A 29 3.95 -10.17 -4.60
C ILE A 29 3.49 -9.12 -5.63
N PRO A 30 4.15 -7.96 -5.72
CA PRO A 30 3.81 -6.96 -6.72
C PRO A 30 4.06 -7.53 -8.13
N ILE A 31 3.13 -7.24 -9.04
CA ILE A 31 3.20 -7.69 -10.43
C ILE A 31 4.48 -7.12 -11.06
N SER A 32 5.35 -8.00 -11.53
CA SER A 32 6.53 -7.61 -12.30
C SER A 32 6.08 -6.98 -13.61
N ARG A 33 6.32 -5.68 -13.78
CA ARG A 33 5.94 -4.93 -14.97
C ARG A 33 7.02 -5.03 -16.04
N ALA A 34 6.62 -5.32 -17.26
CA ALA A 34 7.52 -5.26 -18.41
C ALA A 34 7.97 -3.80 -18.68
N LYS A 35 9.11 -3.63 -19.34
CA LYS A 35 9.63 -2.30 -19.67
C LYS A 35 8.62 -1.55 -20.56
N GLY A 36 8.20 -0.35 -20.13
CA GLY A 36 7.22 0.47 -20.85
C GLY A 36 5.75 0.17 -20.55
N GLN A 37 5.45 -0.86 -19.74
CA GLN A 37 4.08 -1.15 -19.33
C GLN A 37 3.58 -0.09 -18.35
N LYS A 38 2.50 0.59 -18.72
CA LYS A 38 1.84 1.60 -17.89
C LYS A 38 0.85 0.96 -16.92
N ILE A 39 0.54 1.68 -15.84
CA ILE A 39 -0.55 1.31 -14.94
C ILE A 39 -1.88 1.46 -15.68
N THR A 40 -2.73 0.44 -15.58
CA THR A 40 -4.04 0.46 -16.25
C THR A 40 -5.10 1.10 -15.36
N PRO A 41 -6.18 1.64 -15.95
CA PRO A 41 -7.33 2.11 -15.18
C PRO A 41 -7.94 1.04 -14.26
N GLU A 42 -7.90 -0.23 -14.68
CA GLU A 42 -8.39 -1.38 -13.91
C GLU A 42 -7.58 -1.55 -12.63
N GLU A 43 -6.25 -1.49 -12.71
CA GLU A 43 -5.37 -1.57 -11.54
C GLU A 43 -5.65 -0.43 -10.54
N ILE A 44 -5.92 0.78 -11.04
CA ILE A 44 -6.32 1.92 -10.20
C ILE A 44 -7.65 1.66 -9.51
N ARG A 45 -8.64 1.08 -10.21
CA ARG A 45 -9.93 0.72 -9.62
C ARG A 45 -9.75 -0.35 -8.54
N GLU A 46 -8.93 -1.36 -8.79
CA GLU A 46 -8.61 -2.40 -7.80
C GLU A 46 -7.97 -1.82 -6.53
N LEU A 47 -7.00 -0.91 -6.66
CA LEU A 47 -6.41 -0.23 -5.51
C LEU A 47 -7.45 0.57 -4.73
N ARG A 48 -8.32 1.31 -5.41
CA ARG A 48 -9.40 2.07 -4.78
C ARG A 48 -10.37 1.17 -4.04
N ASP A 49 -10.77 0.05 -4.64
CA ASP A 49 -11.72 -0.87 -4.05
C ASP A 49 -11.09 -1.61 -2.85
N LEU A 50 -9.80 -1.90 -2.90
CA LEU A 50 -9.04 -2.40 -1.75
C LEU A 50 -8.99 -1.40 -0.58
N ILE A 51 -8.78 -0.10 -0.88
CA ILE A 51 -8.83 0.96 0.14
C ILE A 51 -10.23 1.04 0.79
N ARG A 52 -11.29 0.99 -0.03
CA ARG A 52 -12.68 1.00 0.46
C ARG A 52 -12.97 -0.23 1.31
N HIS A 53 -12.51 -1.40 0.88
CA HIS A 53 -12.67 -2.65 1.62
C HIS A 53 -11.99 -2.59 2.99
N ARG A 54 -10.74 -2.08 3.05
CA ARG A 54 -10.05 -1.85 4.33
C ARG A 54 -10.86 -0.93 5.24
N TYR A 55 -11.34 0.20 4.71
CA TYR A 55 -12.13 1.14 5.51
C TYR A 55 -13.42 0.52 6.05
N ALA A 56 -14.14 -0.27 5.23
CA ALA A 56 -15.32 -0.99 5.70
C ALA A 56 -15.00 -1.95 6.86
N LEU A 57 -13.90 -2.69 6.74
CA LEU A 57 -13.42 -3.56 7.83
C LEU A 57 -13.07 -2.75 9.08
N ASP A 58 -12.37 -1.62 8.95
CA ASP A 58 -12.00 -0.76 10.08
C ASP A 58 -13.24 -0.28 10.84
N VAL A 59 -14.29 0.14 10.12
CA VAL A 59 -15.58 0.55 10.71
C VAL A 59 -16.27 -0.62 11.40
N GLU A 60 -16.33 -1.79 10.76
CA GLU A 60 -16.93 -3.00 11.34
C GLU A 60 -16.21 -3.41 12.63
N ILE A 61 -14.88 -3.50 12.60
CA ILE A 61 -14.05 -3.83 13.77
C ILE A 61 -14.32 -2.86 14.91
N TRP A 62 -14.33 -1.55 14.62
CA TRP A 62 -14.57 -0.51 15.62
C TRP A 62 -15.98 -0.57 16.23
N SER A 63 -17.00 -0.88 15.41
CA SER A 63 -18.37 -1.07 15.90
C SER A 63 -18.52 -2.27 16.83
N LEU A 64 -17.60 -3.23 16.76
CA LEU A 64 -17.57 -4.44 17.58
C LEU A 64 -16.56 -4.35 18.75
N ARG A 65 -16.12 -3.15 19.12
CA ARG A 65 -15.13 -2.95 20.21
C ARG A 65 -15.59 -3.47 21.58
N ASP A 66 -16.89 -3.44 21.83
CA ASP A 66 -17.50 -3.84 23.11
C ASP A 66 -17.96 -5.31 23.12
N VAL A 67 -17.43 -6.13 22.20
CA VAL A 67 -17.83 -7.53 22.06
C VAL A 67 -17.29 -8.38 23.22
N LYS A 68 -18.10 -9.33 23.70
CA LYS A 68 -17.68 -10.29 24.73
C LYS A 68 -16.54 -11.17 24.22
N THR A 69 -15.65 -11.61 25.12
CA THR A 69 -14.43 -12.37 24.78
C THR A 69 -14.68 -13.57 23.87
N TYR A 70 -15.75 -14.35 24.12
CA TYR A 70 -16.08 -15.54 23.33
C TYR A 70 -16.56 -15.24 21.90
N GLN A 71 -16.84 -13.97 21.56
CA GLN A 71 -17.24 -13.54 20.22
C GLN A 71 -16.10 -12.82 19.49
N ARG A 72 -14.94 -12.61 20.15
CA ARG A 72 -13.79 -11.90 19.57
C ARG A 72 -13.22 -12.62 18.36
N ASP A 73 -13.38 -13.94 18.22
CA ASP A 73 -12.88 -14.72 17.08
C ASP A 73 -13.33 -14.16 15.72
N VAL A 74 -14.59 -13.72 15.63
CA VAL A 74 -15.14 -13.17 14.38
C VAL A 74 -14.57 -11.76 14.10
N VAL A 75 -14.18 -11.03 15.14
CA VAL A 75 -13.51 -9.73 15.02
C VAL A 75 -12.04 -9.93 14.64
N LEU A 76 -11.36 -10.91 15.24
CA LEU A 76 -9.96 -11.25 14.93
C LEU A 76 -9.76 -11.61 13.45
N ASP A 77 -10.67 -12.35 12.83
CA ASP A 77 -10.56 -12.63 11.38
C ASP A 77 -10.73 -11.36 10.53
N ARG A 78 -11.62 -10.44 10.93
CA ARG A 78 -11.76 -9.12 10.27
C ARG A 78 -10.51 -8.26 10.44
N MET A 79 -9.93 -8.24 11.63
CA MET A 79 -8.68 -7.53 11.92
C MET A 79 -7.56 -8.03 11.03
N ARG A 80 -7.38 -9.36 10.94
CA ARG A 80 -6.40 -9.99 10.04
C ARG A 80 -6.61 -9.58 8.59
N LYS A 81 -7.87 -9.52 8.11
CA LYS A 81 -8.20 -9.08 6.75
C LYS A 81 -7.88 -7.59 6.54
N SER A 82 -8.18 -6.73 7.51
CA SER A 82 -7.87 -5.30 7.41
C SER A 82 -6.36 -5.05 7.37
N ASP A 83 -5.60 -5.73 8.23
CA ASP A 83 -4.14 -5.62 8.26
C ASP A 83 -3.51 -6.14 6.97
N ALA A 84 -4.01 -7.26 6.43
CA ALA A 84 -3.58 -7.78 5.13
C ALA A 84 -3.89 -6.79 3.99
N ALA A 85 -5.09 -6.18 4.00
CA ALA A 85 -5.45 -5.16 3.03
C ALA A 85 -4.52 -3.94 3.12
N LEU A 86 -4.18 -3.48 4.33
CA LEU A 86 -3.21 -2.40 4.54
C LEU A 86 -1.83 -2.76 3.99
N GLY A 87 -1.33 -3.96 4.26
CA GLY A 87 -0.06 -4.46 3.74
C GLY A 87 -0.03 -4.47 2.22
N LYS A 88 -1.10 -4.96 1.59
CA LYS A 88 -1.23 -4.97 0.13
C LYS A 88 -1.31 -3.57 -0.46
N ILE A 89 -2.07 -2.65 0.14
CA ILE A 89 -2.14 -1.23 -0.29
C ILE A 89 -0.73 -0.59 -0.25
N ARG A 90 -0.01 -0.77 0.87
CA ARG A 90 1.36 -0.24 1.02
C ARG A 90 2.28 -0.80 -0.07
N THR A 91 2.26 -2.11 -0.27
CA THR A 91 3.11 -2.80 -1.26
C THR A 91 2.80 -2.35 -2.68
N THR A 92 1.52 -2.28 -3.06
CA THR A 92 1.09 -1.81 -4.39
C THR A 92 1.59 -0.40 -4.65
N VAL A 93 1.33 0.53 -3.74
CA VAL A 93 1.71 1.94 -3.92
C VAL A 93 3.23 2.11 -3.96
N MET A 94 3.98 1.33 -3.18
CA MET A 94 5.45 1.32 -3.25
C MET A 94 5.97 0.73 -4.56
N SER A 95 5.31 -0.31 -5.10
CA SER A 95 5.71 -0.91 -6.38
C SER A 95 5.48 0.02 -7.57
N TRP A 96 4.52 0.94 -7.45
CA TRP A 96 4.19 1.93 -8.48
C TRP A 96 5.06 3.19 -8.41
N ASP A 97 5.98 3.32 -7.45
CA ASP A 97 6.79 4.51 -7.17
C ASP A 97 7.90 4.75 -8.23
N ARG A 98 7.50 4.83 -9.50
CA ARG A 98 8.33 5.15 -10.66
C ARG A 98 7.53 5.96 -11.68
N PRO A 99 8.05 7.11 -12.17
CA PRO A 99 7.35 7.94 -13.14
C PRO A 99 7.12 7.22 -14.48
N GLU A 100 7.98 6.25 -14.80
CA GLU A 100 7.90 5.44 -16.02
C GLU A 100 6.59 4.65 -16.17
N TYR A 101 5.87 4.38 -15.07
CA TYR A 101 4.61 3.64 -15.09
C TYR A 101 3.37 4.50 -15.39
N PHE A 102 3.53 5.83 -15.46
CA PHE A 102 2.42 6.76 -15.65
C PHE A 102 2.42 7.40 -17.05
N GLN A 103 1.25 7.88 -17.49
CA GLN A 103 1.12 8.56 -18.78
C GLN A 103 1.56 10.02 -18.70
N SER A 104 1.41 10.62 -17.52
CA SER A 104 1.80 12.01 -17.29
C SER A 104 2.43 12.22 -15.90
N GLU A 105 3.22 13.27 -15.78
CA GLU A 105 3.80 13.70 -14.50
C GLU A 105 2.71 14.01 -13.46
N ARG A 106 1.57 14.56 -13.90
CA ARG A 106 0.43 14.87 -13.03
C ARG A 106 -0.18 13.62 -12.38
N GLU A 107 -0.26 12.51 -13.11
CA GLU A 107 -0.73 11.23 -12.54
C GLU A 107 0.26 10.69 -11.52
N TYR A 108 1.56 10.78 -11.81
CA TYR A 108 2.61 10.36 -10.89
C TYR A 108 2.61 11.20 -9.61
N GLN A 109 2.43 12.51 -9.70
CA GLN A 109 2.27 13.39 -8.53
C GLN A 109 1.10 12.98 -7.65
N LYS A 110 -0.05 12.63 -8.24
CA LYS A 110 -1.19 12.11 -7.47
C LYS A 110 -0.86 10.79 -6.76
N LEU A 111 -0.10 9.90 -7.39
CA LEU A 111 0.40 8.70 -6.71
C LEU A 111 1.26 9.10 -5.50
N GLN A 112 2.16 10.08 -5.65
CA GLN A 112 3.01 10.52 -4.53
C GLN A 112 2.18 11.03 -3.35
N GLU A 113 1.13 11.82 -3.59
CA GLU A 113 0.22 12.28 -2.54
C GLU A 113 -0.44 11.09 -1.82
N ILE A 114 -0.93 10.10 -2.57
CA ILE A 114 -1.53 8.88 -2.02
C ILE A 114 -0.48 8.10 -1.22
N ARG A 115 0.74 7.96 -1.75
CA ARG A 115 1.86 7.25 -1.12
C ARG A 115 2.22 7.86 0.21
N VAL A 116 2.37 9.19 0.27
CA VAL A 116 2.62 9.91 1.52
C VAL A 116 1.50 9.58 2.50
N ARG A 117 0.24 9.76 2.10
CA ARG A 117 -0.90 9.46 2.98
C ARG A 117 -1.01 8.01 3.40
N VAL A 118 -0.59 7.04 2.59
CA VAL A 118 -0.64 5.61 2.91
C VAL A 118 0.50 5.22 3.87
N LEU A 119 1.69 5.77 3.66
CA LEU A 119 2.88 5.47 4.45
C LEU A 119 3.00 6.32 5.71
N GLU A 120 2.27 7.43 5.80
CA GLU A 120 2.18 8.23 7.01
C GLU A 120 1.78 7.36 8.21
N GLY A 121 2.39 7.61 9.35
CA GLY A 121 2.13 6.91 10.59
C GLY A 121 0.69 7.09 11.08
N GLY A 122 0.35 6.43 12.19
CA GLY A 122 -0.96 6.59 12.85
C GLY A 122 -2.11 5.78 12.24
N LYS A 123 -1.88 5.03 11.16
CA LYS A 123 -2.84 3.99 10.74
C LYS A 123 -2.78 2.84 11.72
N ARG A 124 -3.91 2.56 12.35
CA ARG A 124 -4.04 1.43 13.27
C ARG A 124 -3.81 0.11 12.54
N GLU A 125 -2.95 -0.72 13.13
CA GLU A 125 -2.76 -2.12 12.80
C GLU A 125 -3.50 -2.92 13.87
N TRP A 126 -4.63 -3.49 13.51
CA TRP A 126 -5.57 -4.04 14.50
C TRP A 126 -5.00 -5.22 15.25
N GLY A 127 -4.21 -6.08 14.58
CA GLY A 127 -3.53 -7.20 15.23
C GLY A 127 -2.54 -6.80 16.33
N ARG A 128 -2.08 -5.55 16.34
CA ARG A 128 -1.20 -4.98 17.39
C ARG A 128 -1.95 -4.13 18.40
N HIS A 129 -3.05 -3.53 17.98
CA HIS A 129 -3.86 -2.60 18.76
C HIS A 129 -5.35 -2.97 18.60
N PRO A 130 -5.79 -4.08 19.20
CA PRO A 130 -7.18 -4.51 19.13
C PRO A 130 -8.12 -3.47 19.75
N PRO A 131 -9.38 -3.43 19.30
CA PRO A 131 -10.32 -2.38 19.69
C PRO A 131 -10.76 -2.44 21.16
N TRP A 132 -10.60 -3.57 21.84
CA TRP A 132 -10.98 -3.77 23.24
C TRP A 132 -9.90 -3.37 24.25
N GLU A 133 -8.65 -3.12 23.83
CA GLU A 133 -7.60 -2.61 24.74
C GLU A 133 -7.88 -1.17 25.21
N GLU A 134 -8.61 -0.39 24.40
CA GLU A 134 -8.98 0.98 24.77
C GLU A 134 -10.11 1.03 25.80
N THR A 135 -10.92 -0.03 25.90
CA THR A 135 -12.01 -0.15 26.86
C THR A 135 -11.57 -0.74 28.20
N GLU A 136 -10.52 -1.55 28.23
CA GLU A 136 -9.99 -2.19 29.45
C GLU A 136 -9.04 -1.26 30.25
N ALA A 137 -8.59 -0.15 29.65
CA ALA A 137 -7.70 0.84 30.26
C ALA A 137 -8.42 2.06 30.88
N ALA A 138 -9.75 2.10 30.85
CA ALA A 138 -10.61 3.16 31.39
C ALA A 138 -11.46 2.66 32.57
#